data_AF-A0A0R3RMX9-F1
#
_entry.id   AF-A0A0R3RMX9-F1
#
_cell.length_a   1.000
_cell.length_b   1.000
_cell.length_c   1.000
_cell.angle_alpha   90.00
_cell.angle_beta   90.00
_cell.angle_gamma   90.00
#
_symmetry.space_group_name_H-M   'P 1'
#
loop_
_entity.id
_entity.type
_entity.pdbx_description
1 polymer ?
#
loop_
_entity_poly.entity_id
_entity_poly.type
_entity_poly.pdbx_seq_one_letter_code
_entity_poly.pdbx_strand_id
1 'polypeptide(L)'
;MFGYVYDDIMQQHVNPYDPNGKTQERPERTVLIHSRLQNDGLFEDATNIKVRAAEDWELCLNHPQKLIKELEDLKTVEQLEEYCKGHELLWLCPDSVRIARLVVGGVIDFVVANIQGRIGNGFAIVRPPGHHSYGKLPQGFCIFNNIAIAAKYAILIVDLDYHCGNGLYHSLKGDKRFLYINFHAYHYGAFWPYEEEYDYDNKY
;
A
#
# COMPACT_ATOMS: atom_id res chain seq x y z
N MET A 1 1.20 -9.69 22.85
CA MET A 1 2.28 -8.75 22.50
C MET A 1 1.87 -7.98 21.26
N PHE A 2 1.94 -6.64 21.31
CA PHE A 2 1.61 -5.76 20.18
C PHE A 2 2.81 -5.69 19.22
N GLY A 3 2.56 -5.76 17.92
CA GLY A 3 3.57 -5.60 16.87
C GLY A 3 3.39 -4.31 16.10
N TYR A 4 4.46 -3.77 15.52
CA TYR A 4 4.34 -2.66 14.58
C TYR A 4 5.38 -2.74 13.48
N VAL A 5 5.10 -2.09 12.35
CA VAL A 5 6.07 -1.89 11.25
C VAL A 5 6.28 -0.39 11.10
N TYR A 6 7.52 0.06 11.21
CA TYR A 6 7.93 1.41 10.85
C TYR A 6 9.44 1.43 10.62
N ASP A 7 9.87 2.22 9.62
CA ASP A 7 11.27 2.46 9.30
C ASP A 7 11.42 3.83 8.62
N ASP A 8 12.40 4.62 9.05
CA ASP A 8 12.64 5.97 8.52
C ASP A 8 13.04 5.98 7.05
N ILE A 9 13.45 4.83 6.48
CA ILE A 9 13.73 4.71 5.04
C ILE A 9 12.54 5.09 4.17
N MET A 10 11.31 4.95 4.70
CA MET A 10 10.10 5.36 4.00
C MET A 10 10.04 6.88 3.77
N GLN A 11 10.78 7.69 4.52
CA GLN A 11 10.83 9.15 4.33
C GLN A 11 11.53 9.56 3.02
N GLN A 12 12.27 8.65 2.37
CA GLN A 12 12.94 8.92 1.10
C GLN A 12 11.98 8.85 -0.11
N HIS A 13 10.76 8.32 0.07
CA HIS A 13 9.71 8.40 -0.95
C HIS A 13 9.09 9.80 -0.90
N VAL A 14 9.53 10.72 -1.74
CA VAL A 14 9.09 12.13 -1.71
C VAL A 14 8.57 12.55 -3.07
N ASN A 15 7.54 13.39 -3.13
CA ASN A 15 7.06 13.89 -4.41
C ASN A 15 8.05 14.94 -4.96
N PRO A 16 8.76 14.67 -6.08
CA PRO A 16 9.70 15.62 -6.63
C PRO A 16 9.02 16.82 -7.32
N TYR A 17 7.71 16.74 -7.57
CA TYR A 17 6.92 17.74 -8.30
C TYR A 17 6.14 18.69 -7.37
N ASP A 18 6.35 18.58 -6.05
CA ASP A 18 5.67 19.41 -5.06
C ASP A 18 6.65 20.25 -4.23
N PRO A 19 7.21 21.32 -4.82
CA PRO A 19 8.19 22.17 -4.15
C PRO A 19 7.62 22.93 -2.94
N ASN A 20 6.31 22.93 -2.75
CA ASN A 20 5.63 23.64 -1.66
C ASN A 20 5.13 22.70 -0.55
N GLY A 21 5.34 21.38 -0.66
CA GLY A 21 4.94 20.39 0.35
C GLY A 21 3.42 20.34 0.60
N LYS A 22 2.62 20.60 -0.44
CA LYS A 22 1.15 20.61 -0.41
C LYS A 22 0.50 19.28 -0.79
N THR A 23 1.25 18.28 -1.24
CA THR A 23 0.69 16.97 -1.55
C THR A 23 0.16 16.31 -0.29
N GLN A 24 -0.94 15.60 -0.47
CA GLN A 24 -1.58 14.87 0.61
C GLN A 24 -0.70 13.70 1.02
N GLU A 25 -0.15 12.95 0.06
CA GLU A 25 0.81 11.88 0.31
C GLU A 25 2.22 12.46 0.44
N ARG A 26 2.79 12.33 1.66
CA ARG A 26 4.10 12.91 2.05
C ARG A 26 4.68 12.20 3.28
N PRO A 27 6.00 12.27 3.54
CA PRO A 27 6.67 11.59 4.65
C PRO A 27 6.06 11.85 6.03
N GLU A 28 5.60 13.07 6.28
CA GLU A 28 5.08 13.51 7.58
C GLU A 28 3.89 12.66 8.04
N ARG A 29 3.15 12.04 7.11
CA ARG A 29 2.02 11.17 7.45
C ARG A 29 2.43 10.03 8.39
N THR A 30 3.47 9.27 8.04
CA THR A 30 3.92 8.14 8.85
C THR A 30 4.79 8.59 10.01
N VAL A 31 5.59 9.64 9.84
CA VAL A 31 6.42 10.22 10.91
C VAL A 31 5.56 10.70 12.07
N LEU A 32 4.50 11.47 11.79
CA LEU A 32 3.64 12.02 12.85
C LEU A 32 2.87 10.92 13.59
N ILE A 33 2.40 9.87 12.88
CA ILE A 33 1.76 8.71 13.50
C ILE A 33 2.74 7.99 14.41
N HIS A 34 3.93 7.64 13.91
CA HIS A 34 4.95 6.94 14.68
C HIS A 34 5.40 7.75 15.90
N SER A 35 5.75 9.02 15.73
CA SER A 35 6.13 9.91 16.84
C SER A 35 5.03 10.05 17.86
N ARG A 36 3.76 10.13 17.44
CA ARG A 36 2.63 10.21 18.37
C ARG A 36 2.50 8.94 19.20
N LEU A 37 2.51 7.77 18.57
CA LEU A 37 2.42 6.48 19.27
C LEU A 37 3.62 6.28 20.22
N GLN A 38 4.82 6.69 19.81
CA GLN A 38 6.02 6.64 20.64
C GLN A 38 5.91 7.56 21.86
N ASN A 39 5.49 8.82 21.67
CA ASN A 39 5.36 9.79 22.77
C ASN A 39 4.27 9.41 23.78
N ASP A 40 3.23 8.70 23.33
CA ASP A 40 2.17 8.18 24.18
C ASP A 40 2.57 6.85 24.88
N GLY A 41 3.81 6.37 24.68
CA GLY A 41 4.33 5.13 25.30
C GLY A 41 3.78 3.84 24.70
N LEU A 42 3.08 3.90 23.56
CA LEU A 42 2.38 2.73 22.98
C LEU A 42 3.32 1.70 22.33
N PHE A 43 4.61 2.01 22.27
CA PHE A 43 5.64 1.07 21.82
C PHE A 43 6.45 0.46 22.97
N GLU A 44 6.14 0.79 24.23
CA GLU A 44 6.69 0.07 25.37
C GLU A 44 6.31 -1.41 25.26
N ASP A 45 7.29 -2.30 25.32
CA ASP A 45 7.15 -3.76 25.13
C ASP A 45 6.56 -4.21 23.77
N ALA A 46 6.45 -3.30 22.79
CA ALA A 46 6.00 -3.63 21.45
C ALA A 46 7.13 -4.24 20.60
N THR A 47 6.79 -5.16 19.71
CA THR A 47 7.74 -5.77 18.78
C THR A 47 7.77 -5.02 17.46
N ASN A 48 8.91 -4.40 17.14
CA ASN A 48 9.15 -3.83 15.82
C ASN A 48 9.47 -4.95 14.81
N ILE A 49 8.58 -5.14 13.84
CA ILE A 49 8.79 -5.99 12.68
C ILE A 49 9.55 -5.18 11.63
N LYS A 50 10.83 -5.51 11.44
CA LYS A 50 11.71 -4.81 10.49
C LYS A 50 11.26 -5.03 9.06
N VAL A 51 11.31 -3.97 8.26
CA VAL A 51 11.06 -4.05 6.82
C VAL A 51 12.17 -4.84 6.14
N ARG A 52 11.79 -5.61 5.13
CA ARG A 52 12.70 -6.26 4.19
C ARG A 52 12.16 -6.07 2.79
N ALA A 53 13.02 -6.17 1.78
CA ALA A 53 12.55 -6.10 0.41
C ALA A 53 11.73 -7.38 0.12
N ALA A 54 10.52 -7.21 -0.41
CA ALA A 54 9.75 -8.33 -0.94
C ALA A 54 10.53 -9.01 -2.09
N GLU A 55 10.47 -10.31 -2.20
CA GLU A 55 11.03 -11.04 -3.35
C GLU A 55 10.10 -10.88 -4.57
N ASP A 56 10.63 -11.07 -5.77
CA ASP A 56 9.85 -10.95 -7.01
C ASP A 56 8.63 -11.87 -7.03
N TRP A 57 8.77 -13.09 -6.50
CA TRP A 57 7.66 -14.04 -6.44
C TRP A 57 6.57 -13.58 -5.46
N GLU A 58 6.92 -12.86 -4.40
CA GLU A 58 5.93 -12.29 -3.46
C GLU A 58 5.13 -11.18 -4.14
N LEU A 59 5.81 -10.29 -4.87
CA LEU A 59 5.14 -9.27 -5.69
C LEU A 59 4.26 -9.91 -6.78
N CYS A 60 4.72 -11.04 -7.34
CA CYS A 60 3.99 -11.81 -8.34
C CYS A 60 2.71 -12.47 -7.84
N LEU A 61 2.44 -12.47 -6.53
CA LEU A 61 1.14 -12.88 -5.99
C LEU A 61 0.00 -11.93 -6.38
N ASN A 62 0.33 -10.70 -6.83
CA ASN A 62 -0.67 -9.70 -7.23
C ASN A 62 -0.35 -8.96 -8.53
N HIS A 63 0.94 -8.76 -8.84
CA HIS A 63 1.39 -7.98 -9.98
C HIS A 63 2.19 -8.85 -10.95
N PRO A 64 2.02 -8.75 -12.27
CA PRO A 64 2.81 -9.55 -13.18
C PRO A 64 4.27 -9.10 -13.15
N GLN A 65 5.20 -10.03 -13.33
CA GLN A 65 6.64 -9.75 -13.42
C GLN A 65 7.00 -8.61 -14.38
N LYS A 66 6.21 -8.43 -15.45
CA LYS A 66 6.39 -7.32 -16.40
C LYS A 66 6.30 -5.94 -15.73
N LEU A 67 5.35 -5.73 -14.81
CA LEU A 67 5.23 -4.46 -14.07
C LEU A 67 6.47 -4.23 -13.20
N ILE A 68 6.91 -5.26 -12.48
CA ILE A 68 8.08 -5.18 -11.59
C ILE A 68 9.31 -4.73 -12.38
N LYS A 69 9.59 -5.40 -13.50
CA LYS A 69 10.72 -5.07 -14.39
C LYS A 69 10.59 -3.66 -14.97
N GLU A 70 9.40 -3.30 -15.45
CA GLU A 70 9.14 -1.98 -16.02
C GLU A 70 9.42 -0.86 -15.02
N LEU A 71 8.94 -0.98 -13.78
CA LEU A 71 9.19 -0.02 -12.71
C LEU A 71 10.67 0.02 -12.30
N GLU A 72 11.33 -1.14 -12.22
CA GLU A 72 12.76 -1.21 -11.88
C GLU A 72 13.65 -0.64 -12.99
N ASP A 73 13.23 -0.66 -14.25
CA ASP A 73 13.97 -0.12 -15.39
C ASP A 73 13.88 1.42 -15.49
N LEU A 74 13.00 2.08 -14.74
CA LEU A 74 12.94 3.54 -14.63
C LEU A 74 14.10 4.06 -13.78
N LYS A 75 15.14 4.60 -14.42
CA LYS A 75 16.40 5.03 -13.77
C LYS A 75 16.52 6.53 -13.56
N THR A 76 15.79 7.35 -14.32
CA THR A 76 15.89 8.81 -14.26
C THR A 76 14.57 9.46 -13.84
N VAL A 77 14.64 10.69 -13.33
CA VAL A 77 13.46 11.46 -12.92
C VAL A 77 12.52 11.69 -14.10
N GLU A 78 13.06 11.91 -15.30
CA GLU A 78 12.28 12.12 -16.53
C GLU A 78 11.53 10.86 -16.94
N GLN A 79 12.15 9.68 -16.81
CA GLN A 79 11.49 8.40 -17.09
C GLN A 79 10.36 8.12 -16.10
N LEU A 80 10.60 8.42 -14.83
CA LEU A 80 9.58 8.31 -13.77
C LEU A 80 8.40 9.26 -14.02
N GLU A 81 8.69 10.51 -14.38
CA GLU A 81 7.67 11.51 -14.70
C GLU A 81 6.81 11.06 -15.90
N GLU A 82 7.46 10.60 -16.97
CA GLU A 82 6.77 10.13 -18.16
C GLU A 82 5.88 8.93 -17.88
N TYR A 83 6.37 7.97 -17.08
CA TYR A 83 5.56 6.83 -16.64
C TYR A 83 4.31 7.28 -15.86
N CYS A 84 4.45 8.26 -14.96
CA CYS A 84 3.35 8.73 -14.12
C CYS A 84 2.24 9.44 -14.91
N LYS A 85 2.51 10.04 -16.07
CA LYS A 85 1.50 10.77 -16.87
C LYS A 85 0.30 9.91 -17.28
N GLY A 86 0.49 8.59 -17.42
CA GLY A 86 -0.56 7.64 -17.76
C GLY A 86 -1.30 7.04 -16.56
N HIS A 87 -0.98 7.47 -15.33
CA HIS A 87 -1.46 6.85 -14.10
C HIS A 87 -2.09 7.89 -13.19
N GLU A 88 -3.37 7.71 -12.85
CA GLU A 88 -4.09 8.68 -12.04
C GLU A 88 -3.51 8.80 -10.63
N LEU A 89 -3.29 10.04 -10.20
CA LEU A 89 -2.80 10.37 -8.84
C LEU A 89 -1.52 9.59 -8.48
N LEU A 90 -0.65 9.34 -9.47
CA LEU A 90 0.65 8.71 -9.25
C LEU A 90 1.77 9.72 -9.44
N TRP A 91 2.76 9.65 -8.56
CA TRP A 91 4.06 10.27 -8.74
C TRP A 91 5.12 9.31 -8.20
N LEU A 92 6.32 9.38 -8.75
CA LEU A 92 7.44 8.55 -8.34
C LEU A 92 8.70 9.40 -8.22
N CYS A 93 9.48 9.16 -7.18
CA CYS A 93 10.90 9.53 -7.09
C CYS A 93 11.80 8.29 -7.25
N PRO A 94 13.13 8.47 -7.43
CA PRO A 94 14.08 7.37 -7.63
C PRO A 94 14.02 6.25 -6.58
N ASP A 95 13.67 6.57 -5.33
CA ASP A 95 13.60 5.59 -4.24
C ASP A 95 12.25 4.87 -4.13
N SER A 96 11.23 5.30 -4.89
CA SER A 96 9.84 4.85 -4.69
C SER A 96 9.66 3.35 -4.86
N VAL A 97 10.24 2.77 -5.92
CA VAL A 97 10.11 1.33 -6.20
C VAL A 97 10.82 0.51 -5.13
N ARG A 98 12.03 0.93 -4.73
CA ARG A 98 12.81 0.29 -3.67
C ARG A 98 12.06 0.32 -2.33
N ILE A 99 11.47 1.47 -1.97
CA ILE A 99 10.71 1.64 -0.74
C ILE A 99 9.40 0.86 -0.80
N ALA A 100 8.70 0.83 -1.92
CA ALA A 100 7.50 0.02 -2.10
C ALA A 100 7.79 -1.48 -1.88
N ARG A 101 8.94 -1.99 -2.39
CA ARG A 101 9.38 -3.36 -2.11
C ARG A 101 9.62 -3.60 -0.61
N LEU A 102 10.23 -2.64 0.10
CA LEU A 102 10.44 -2.72 1.55
C LEU A 102 9.12 -2.74 2.33
N VAL A 103 8.17 -1.91 1.93
CA VAL A 103 6.82 -1.84 2.53
C VAL A 103 6.08 -3.15 2.34
N VAL A 104 6.06 -3.70 1.12
CA VAL A 104 5.39 -4.97 0.86
C VAL A 104 5.99 -6.07 1.74
N GLY A 105 7.32 -6.21 1.78
CA GLY A 105 7.97 -7.23 2.60
C GLY A 105 7.73 -7.04 4.10
N GLY A 106 7.74 -5.80 4.59
CA GLY A 106 7.40 -5.50 5.99
C GLY A 106 5.97 -5.88 6.36
N VAL A 107 4.99 -5.63 5.47
CA VAL A 107 3.58 -6.00 5.71
C VAL A 107 3.37 -7.52 5.62
N ILE A 108 4.08 -8.22 4.72
CA ILE A 108 4.10 -9.68 4.69
C ILE A 108 4.63 -10.24 6.02
N ASP A 109 5.81 -9.79 6.46
CA ASP A 109 6.43 -10.28 7.68
C ASP A 109 5.63 -9.95 8.93
N PHE A 110 4.87 -8.85 8.91
CA PHE A 110 3.92 -8.48 9.95
C PHE A 110 2.78 -9.49 10.07
N VAL A 111 2.15 -9.86 8.95
CA VAL A 111 1.11 -10.90 8.93
C VAL A 111 1.68 -12.26 9.32
N VAL A 112 2.85 -12.62 8.80
CA VAL A 112 3.55 -13.88 9.15
C VAL A 112 3.89 -13.92 10.64
N ALA A 113 4.36 -12.81 11.23
CA ALA A 113 4.63 -12.73 12.67
C ALA A 113 3.38 -12.99 13.51
N ASN A 114 2.21 -12.52 13.06
CA ASN A 114 0.95 -12.78 13.73
C ASN A 114 0.58 -14.26 13.67
N ILE A 115 0.61 -14.86 12.48
CA ILE A 115 0.27 -16.27 12.26
C ILE A 115 1.20 -17.20 13.06
N GLN A 116 2.48 -16.83 13.18
CA GLN A 116 3.47 -17.59 13.96
C GLN A 116 3.36 -17.36 15.48
N GLY A 117 2.43 -16.54 15.95
CA GLY A 117 2.26 -16.23 17.37
C GLY A 117 3.36 -15.34 17.96
N ARG A 118 4.23 -14.76 17.12
CA ARG A 118 5.25 -13.78 17.57
C ARG A 118 4.62 -12.48 18.02
N ILE A 119 3.49 -12.10 17.43
CA ILE A 119 2.67 -10.95 17.87
C ILE A 119 1.20 -11.36 17.90
N GLY A 120 0.39 -10.76 18.79
CA GLY A 120 -1.04 -11.06 18.90
C GLY A 120 -1.91 -10.18 18.00
N ASN A 121 -1.50 -8.94 17.80
CA ASN A 121 -2.07 -7.93 16.91
C ASN A 121 -1.01 -6.86 16.64
N GLY A 122 -1.34 -5.84 15.86
CA GLY A 122 -0.41 -4.74 15.65
C GLY A 122 -0.86 -3.69 14.65
N PHE A 123 0.05 -2.79 14.30
CA PHE A 123 -0.21 -1.72 13.34
C PHE A 123 1.00 -1.45 12.44
N ALA A 124 0.82 -1.58 11.12
CA ALA A 124 1.85 -1.27 10.13
C ALA A 124 1.72 0.18 9.67
N ILE A 125 2.68 1.02 10.04
CA ILE A 125 2.71 2.46 9.77
C ILE A 125 3.55 2.68 8.53
N VAL A 126 2.98 2.42 7.34
CA VAL A 126 3.75 2.27 6.10
C VAL A 126 3.36 3.25 5.00
N ARG A 127 4.32 3.55 4.12
CA ARG A 127 4.12 4.30 2.87
C ARG A 127 5.19 3.93 1.82
N PRO A 128 4.85 3.81 0.52
CA PRO A 128 3.57 4.16 -0.12
C PRO A 128 2.38 3.26 0.27
N PRO A 129 1.12 3.73 0.11
CA PRO A 129 -0.08 2.91 0.28
C PRO A 129 -0.19 1.83 -0.80
N GLY A 130 -1.22 0.97 -0.75
CA GLY A 130 -1.35 -0.15 -1.69
C GLY A 130 -2.73 -0.47 -2.26
N HIS A 131 -3.84 -0.13 -1.60
CA HIS A 131 -5.16 -0.69 -1.93
C HIS A 131 -5.74 -0.34 -3.31
N HIS A 132 -5.17 0.64 -4.03
CA HIS A 132 -5.60 0.98 -5.41
C HIS A 132 -4.80 0.29 -6.51
N SER A 133 -3.62 -0.26 -6.19
CA SER A 133 -2.77 -0.90 -7.19
C SER A 133 -3.25 -2.33 -7.47
N TYR A 134 -3.30 -2.75 -8.73
CA TYR A 134 -3.62 -4.13 -9.12
C TYR A 134 -3.09 -4.44 -10.52
N GLY A 135 -2.79 -5.70 -10.81
CA GLY A 135 -2.29 -6.09 -12.12
C GLY A 135 -1.08 -5.24 -12.53
N LYS A 136 -1.19 -4.49 -13.64
CA LYS A 136 -0.16 -3.58 -14.17
C LYS A 136 -0.43 -2.09 -13.89
N LEU A 137 -1.32 -1.77 -12.95
CA LEU A 137 -1.85 -0.42 -12.77
C LEU A 137 -1.51 0.16 -11.38
N PRO A 138 -0.33 0.79 -11.21
CA PRO A 138 -0.08 1.69 -10.09
C PRO A 138 -0.92 2.96 -10.20
N GLN A 139 -1.61 3.38 -9.14
CA GLN A 139 -2.46 4.58 -9.15
C GLN A 139 -2.84 4.99 -7.71
N GLY A 140 -3.39 6.19 -7.51
CA GLY A 140 -3.85 6.62 -6.18
C GLY A 140 -2.74 6.56 -5.13
N PHE A 141 -1.53 7.01 -5.51
CA PHE A 141 -0.28 6.88 -4.74
C PHE A 141 0.19 5.44 -4.45
N CYS A 142 -0.54 4.42 -4.90
CA CYS A 142 -0.24 3.01 -4.64
C CYS A 142 0.65 2.44 -5.74
N ILE A 143 1.85 1.96 -5.37
CA ILE A 143 2.78 1.33 -6.31
C ILE A 143 2.51 -0.17 -6.42
N PHE A 144 2.60 -0.88 -5.29
CA PHE A 144 2.24 -2.28 -5.15
C PHE A 144 1.16 -2.45 -4.09
N ASN A 145 0.28 -3.43 -4.27
CA ASN A 145 -0.78 -3.72 -3.31
C ASN A 145 -0.25 -4.59 -2.16
N ASN A 146 0.40 -3.94 -1.20
CA ASN A 146 0.91 -4.57 0.01
C ASN A 146 -0.17 -5.36 0.78
N ILE A 147 -1.42 -4.89 0.78
CA ILE A 147 -2.53 -5.56 1.47
C ILE A 147 -2.95 -6.82 0.69
N ALA A 148 -3.17 -6.76 -0.63
CA ALA A 148 -3.58 -7.92 -1.42
C ALA A 148 -2.53 -9.05 -1.39
N ILE A 149 -1.24 -8.68 -1.37
CA ILE A 149 -0.13 -9.63 -1.30
C ILE A 149 -0.08 -10.27 0.10
N ALA A 150 -0.08 -9.48 1.17
CA ALA A 150 -0.05 -10.00 2.53
C ALA A 150 -1.33 -10.79 2.89
N ALA A 151 -2.47 -10.42 2.30
CA ALA A 151 -3.73 -11.12 2.47
C ALA A 151 -3.70 -12.54 1.94
N LYS A 152 -2.74 -12.95 1.09
CA LYS A 152 -2.60 -14.36 0.70
C LYS A 152 -2.32 -15.30 1.89
N TYR A 153 -2.01 -14.74 3.06
CA TYR A 153 -1.84 -15.43 4.34
C TYR A 153 -3.04 -15.21 5.31
N ALA A 154 -4.07 -14.46 4.93
CA ALA A 154 -5.23 -14.10 5.74
C ALA A 154 -6.57 -14.44 5.04
N ILE A 155 -7.71 -14.25 5.72
CA ILE A 155 -9.06 -14.64 5.23
C ILE A 155 -10.08 -13.50 5.09
N LEU A 156 -9.88 -12.39 5.81
CA LEU A 156 -10.81 -11.26 5.85
C LEU A 156 -10.03 -9.95 5.72
N ILE A 157 -10.52 -9.06 4.86
CA ILE A 157 -10.03 -7.70 4.71
C ILE A 157 -11.19 -6.73 4.89
N VAL A 158 -11.01 -5.79 5.81
CA VAL A 158 -11.94 -4.67 6.02
C VAL A 158 -11.18 -3.39 5.67
N ASP A 159 -11.57 -2.75 4.59
CA ASP A 159 -11.00 -1.50 4.10
C ASP A 159 -11.91 -0.33 4.47
N LEU A 160 -11.41 0.46 5.43
CA LEU A 160 -12.08 1.63 6.00
C LEU A 160 -11.52 2.95 5.44
N ASP A 161 -10.67 2.89 4.40
CA ASP A 161 -10.25 4.11 3.71
C ASP A 161 -11.45 4.79 3.06
N TYR A 162 -11.44 6.12 3.01
CA TYR A 162 -12.53 6.90 2.43
C TYR A 162 -12.71 6.66 0.92
N HIS A 163 -11.64 6.26 0.22
CA HIS A 163 -11.67 5.92 -1.20
C HIS A 163 -11.98 4.44 -1.41
N CYS A 164 -12.56 4.12 -2.57
CA CYS A 164 -12.77 2.73 -2.92
C CYS A 164 -11.43 2.02 -3.12
N GLY A 165 -11.19 0.93 -2.41
CA GLY A 165 -10.02 0.07 -2.62
C GLY A 165 -10.16 -0.78 -3.89
N ASN A 166 -10.33 -0.14 -5.04
CA ASN A 166 -10.53 -0.79 -6.34
C ASN A 166 -9.43 -1.80 -6.70
N GLY A 167 -8.19 -1.54 -6.28
CA GLY A 167 -7.11 -2.51 -6.43
C GLY A 167 -7.36 -3.78 -5.62
N LEU A 168 -7.77 -3.66 -4.36
CA LEU A 168 -8.19 -4.82 -3.55
C LEU A 168 -9.40 -5.52 -4.15
N TYR A 169 -10.40 -4.77 -4.62
CA TYR A 169 -11.56 -5.33 -5.31
C TYR A 169 -11.13 -6.24 -6.46
N HIS A 170 -10.34 -5.74 -7.41
CA HIS A 170 -9.89 -6.55 -8.56
C HIS A 170 -8.92 -7.68 -8.16
N SER A 171 -8.06 -7.46 -7.17
CA SER A 171 -7.09 -8.46 -6.70
C SER A 171 -7.72 -9.67 -6.00
N LEU A 172 -8.94 -9.51 -5.48
CA LEU A 172 -9.62 -10.53 -4.67
C LEU A 172 -10.90 -11.06 -5.34
N LYS A 173 -11.45 -10.33 -6.32
CA LYS A 173 -12.65 -10.71 -7.05
C LYS A 173 -12.52 -12.13 -7.62
N GLY A 174 -13.52 -12.97 -7.31
CA GLY A 174 -13.61 -14.35 -7.77
C GLY A 174 -12.88 -15.39 -6.91
N ASP A 175 -12.04 -14.97 -5.95
CA ASP A 175 -11.36 -15.89 -5.05
C ASP A 175 -12.17 -16.12 -3.76
N LYS A 176 -12.77 -17.31 -3.65
CA LYS A 176 -13.67 -17.69 -2.55
C LYS A 176 -13.00 -17.79 -1.18
N ARG A 177 -11.67 -17.66 -1.09
CA ARG A 177 -10.93 -17.68 0.18
C ARG A 177 -11.02 -16.35 0.93
N PHE A 178 -11.34 -15.26 0.23
CA PHE A 178 -11.32 -13.92 0.81
C PHE A 178 -12.73 -13.36 0.96
N LEU A 179 -12.99 -12.78 2.12
CA LEU A 179 -14.07 -11.81 2.29
C LEU A 179 -13.46 -10.41 2.27
N TYR A 180 -13.86 -9.59 1.30
CA TYR A 180 -13.46 -8.18 1.20
C TYR A 180 -14.68 -7.30 1.49
N ILE A 181 -14.50 -6.37 2.43
CA ILE A 181 -15.51 -5.38 2.80
C ILE A 181 -14.85 -4.01 2.67
N ASN A 182 -15.45 -3.11 1.90
CA ASN A 182 -14.98 -1.73 1.74
C ASN A 182 -16.10 -0.74 2.02
N PHE A 183 -15.79 0.29 2.79
CA PHE A 183 -16.67 1.42 3.04
C PHE A 183 -16.04 2.64 2.41
N HIS A 184 -16.65 3.20 1.37
CA HIS A 184 -16.06 4.31 0.63
C HIS A 184 -17.09 5.36 0.23
N ALA A 185 -16.59 6.57 0.02
CA ALA A 185 -17.34 7.62 -0.61
C ALA A 185 -17.54 7.31 -2.08
N TYR A 186 -18.81 7.27 -2.48
CA TYR A 186 -19.18 6.94 -3.86
C TYR A 186 -19.82 8.14 -4.57
N HIS A 187 -20.73 8.85 -3.89
CA HIS A 187 -21.44 10.02 -4.44
C HIS A 187 -22.02 9.76 -5.85
N TYR A 188 -22.65 8.60 -6.07
CA TYR A 188 -23.19 8.18 -7.38
C TYR A 188 -22.12 8.16 -8.49
N GLY A 189 -20.93 7.65 -8.18
CA GLY A 189 -19.80 7.60 -9.12
C GLY A 189 -19.10 8.95 -9.31
N ALA A 190 -19.50 10.01 -8.60
CA ALA A 190 -18.87 11.33 -8.71
C ALA A 190 -17.63 11.51 -7.82
N PHE A 191 -17.22 10.48 -7.08
CA PHE A 191 -16.00 10.49 -6.27
C PHE A 191 -14.99 9.49 -6.80
N TRP A 192 -13.70 9.87 -6.82
CA TRP A 192 -12.63 9.05 -7.38
C TRP A 192 -12.59 7.69 -6.66
N PRO A 193 -12.52 6.55 -7.38
CA PRO A 193 -12.07 6.38 -8.78
C PRO A 193 -13.14 6.50 -9.90
N TYR A 194 -14.31 7.07 -9.63
CA TYR A 194 -15.32 7.44 -10.64
C TYR A 194 -15.95 6.29 -11.46
N GLU A 195 -16.06 5.09 -10.89
CA GLU A 195 -16.65 3.94 -11.58
C GLU A 195 -17.92 3.44 -10.87
N GLU A 196 -18.95 3.11 -11.66
CA GLU A 196 -20.21 2.56 -11.15
C GLU A 196 -20.07 1.16 -10.56
N GLU A 197 -19.02 0.42 -10.97
CA GLU A 197 -18.79 -0.95 -10.49
C GLU A 197 -18.45 -1.03 -9.00
N TYR A 198 -18.25 0.10 -8.32
CA TYR A 198 -17.98 0.18 -6.88
C TYR A 198 -19.21 0.60 -6.06
N ASP A 199 -20.41 0.65 -6.65
CA ASP A 199 -21.65 0.83 -5.89
C ASP A 199 -21.96 -0.41 -5.02
N TYR A 200 -22.99 -0.36 -4.18
CA TYR A 200 -23.46 -1.51 -3.39
C TYR A 200 -24.41 -2.44 -4.17
N ASP A 201 -25.04 -1.94 -5.24
CA ASP A 201 -26.00 -2.67 -6.12
C ASP A 201 -25.40 -2.95 -7.52
N ASN A 202 -24.08 -3.10 -7.56
CA ASN A 202 -23.35 -3.65 -8.68
C ASN A 202 -23.80 -5.11 -8.92
N LYS A 203 -24.61 -5.32 -9.97
CA LYS A 203 -25.06 -6.63 -10.42
C LYS A 203 -23.87 -7.51 -10.84
N TYR A 204 -23.30 -8.22 -9.88
CA TYR A 204 -22.39 -9.35 -10.06
C TYR A 204 -22.83 -10.52 -9.19
#